data_AF-A0AAD2F4V5-F1
#
_entry.id   AF-A0AAD2F4V5-F1
#
_cell.length_a   1.000
_cell.length_b   1.000
_cell.length_c   1.000
_cell.angle_alpha   90.00
_cell.angle_beta   90.00
_cell.angle_gamma   90.00
#
_symmetry.space_group_name_H-M   'P 1'
#
loop_
_entity.id
_entity.type
_entity.pdbx_description
1 polymer ?
#
loop_
_entity_poly.entity_id
_entity_poly.type
_entity_poly.pdbx_seq_one_letter_code
_entity_poly.pdbx_strand_id
1 'polypeptide(L)'
;MKEGHPPEPGRETAIAWILEQMQTYDLSVDDLQAHGCFDAPPPPPAPPASIGPVYMSADGQHWDGSGDMPDWLQRAVNAGQSIEHFRVG
;
A
#
# COMPACT_ATOMS: atom_id res chain seq x y z
N MET A 1 31.07 4.21 -21.42
CA MET A 1 30.85 5.51 -22.08
C MET A 1 29.92 5.22 -23.25
N LYS A 2 28.59 5.35 -23.15
CA LYS A 2 27.84 6.55 -22.77
C LYS A 2 26.62 6.17 -21.95
N GLU A 3 26.36 6.99 -20.95
CA GLU A 3 25.15 6.99 -20.12
C GLU A 3 23.91 6.95 -21.04
N GLY A 4 23.02 5.99 -20.80
CA GLY A 4 21.78 5.77 -21.55
C GLY A 4 20.72 6.82 -21.24
N HIS A 5 20.95 8.05 -21.68
CA HIS A 5 19.96 9.10 -21.60
C HIS A 5 19.02 9.04 -22.82
N PRO A 6 17.71 8.79 -22.64
CA PRO A 6 16.77 8.79 -23.75
C PRO A 6 16.68 10.20 -24.38
N PRO A 7 16.50 10.30 -25.70
CA PRO A 7 16.30 11.59 -26.37
C PRO A 7 14.93 12.21 -26.02
N GLU A 8 14.87 13.52 -25.74
CA GLU A 8 13.61 14.31 -25.72
C GLU A 8 13.44 15.08 -27.07
N PRO A 9 12.22 15.41 -27.57
CA PRO A 9 10.89 15.26 -26.98
C PRO A 9 9.86 14.54 -27.89
N GLY A 10 9.12 13.57 -27.33
CA GLY A 10 7.93 13.00 -27.97
C GLY A 10 7.91 11.48 -28.00
N ARG A 11 6.70 10.91 -27.92
CA ARG A 11 6.47 9.46 -27.90
C ARG A 11 7.10 8.74 -29.09
N GLU A 12 7.08 9.35 -30.28
CA GLU A 12 7.61 8.75 -31.50
C GLU A 12 9.13 8.59 -31.46
N THR A 13 9.84 9.60 -30.99
CA THR A 13 11.30 9.57 -30.81
C THR A 13 11.70 8.55 -29.75
N ALA A 14 10.94 8.46 -28.65
CA ALA A 14 11.15 7.45 -27.63
C ALA A 14 10.92 6.03 -28.18
N ILE A 15 9.88 5.80 -28.98
CA ILE A 15 9.62 4.49 -29.61
C ILE A 15 10.75 4.10 -30.54
N ALA A 16 11.19 5.01 -31.42
CA ALA A 16 12.28 4.74 -32.35
C ALA A 16 13.58 4.36 -31.62
N TRP A 17 13.88 5.07 -30.53
CA TRP A 17 15.05 4.76 -29.70
C TRP A 17 14.94 3.40 -29.01
N ILE A 18 13.78 3.07 -28.42
CA ILE A 18 13.57 1.75 -27.78
C ILE A 18 13.77 0.63 -28.81
N LEU A 19 13.22 0.77 -30.03
CA LEU A 19 13.39 -0.22 -31.09
C LEU A 19 14.86 -0.38 -31.52
N GLU A 20 15.63 0.72 -31.62
CA GLU A 20 17.06 0.67 -31.91
C GLU A 20 17.85 -0.04 -30.80
N GLN A 21 17.51 0.20 -29.54
CA GLN A 21 18.13 -0.49 -28.42
C GLN A 21 17.78 -1.98 -28.44
N MET A 22 16.52 -2.34 -28.68
CA MET A 22 16.12 -3.74 -28.81
C MET A 22 16.92 -4.46 -29.89
N GLN A 23 17.14 -3.83 -31.06
CA GLN A 23 18.00 -4.42 -32.09
C GLN A 23 19.48 -4.48 -31.72
N THR A 24 20.00 -3.47 -31.00
CA THR A 24 21.40 -3.43 -30.56
C THR A 24 21.74 -4.57 -29.60
N TYR A 25 20.79 -4.95 -28.74
CA TYR A 25 20.96 -6.00 -27.73
C TYR A 25 20.33 -7.35 -28.14
N ASP A 26 19.83 -7.48 -29.37
CA ASP A 26 19.12 -8.68 -29.85
C ASP A 26 17.95 -9.09 -28.93
N LEU A 27 17.23 -8.10 -28.38
CA LEU A 27 16.11 -8.30 -27.48
C LEU A 27 14.80 -8.39 -28.27
N SER A 28 14.00 -9.39 -27.94
CA SER A 28 12.64 -9.55 -28.46
C SER A 28 11.59 -9.12 -27.44
N VAL A 29 10.35 -8.87 -27.88
CA VAL A 29 9.24 -8.58 -26.96
C VAL A 29 8.99 -9.76 -26.00
N ASP A 30 9.19 -11.00 -26.47
CA ASP A 30 9.05 -12.22 -25.67
C ASP A 30 10.05 -12.24 -24.50
N ASP A 31 11.30 -11.86 -24.75
CA ASP A 31 12.35 -11.75 -23.73
C ASP A 31 11.97 -10.74 -22.63
N LEU A 32 11.50 -9.55 -23.02
CA LEU A 32 11.00 -8.54 -22.07
C LEU A 32 9.81 -9.06 -21.24
N GLN A 33 8.94 -9.85 -21.86
CA GLN A 33 7.79 -10.44 -21.21
C GLN A 33 8.20 -11.55 -20.23
N ALA A 34 9.15 -12.41 -20.63
CA ALA A 34 9.73 -13.46 -19.79
C ALA A 34 10.45 -12.88 -18.55
N HIS A 35 10.99 -11.67 -18.68
CA HIS A 35 11.59 -10.91 -17.58
C HIS A 35 10.59 -10.09 -16.75
N GLY A 36 9.29 -10.14 -17.05
CA GLY A 36 8.25 -9.47 -16.27
C GLY A 36 8.22 -7.95 -16.44
N CYS A 37 8.81 -7.38 -17.49
CA CYS A 37 8.82 -5.92 -17.72
C CYS A 37 7.43 -5.29 -17.80
N PHE A 38 6.40 -6.09 -18.12
CA PHE A 38 5.01 -5.66 -18.25
C PHE A 38 4.09 -6.27 -17.19
N ASP A 39 4.63 -7.02 -16.23
CA ASP A 39 3.83 -7.55 -15.14
C ASP A 39 3.24 -6.42 -14.30
N ALA A 40 2.04 -6.62 -13.78
CA ALA A 40 1.47 -5.66 -12.85
C ALA A 40 2.40 -5.57 -11.63
N PRO A 41 2.65 -4.36 -11.07
CA PRO A 41 3.38 -4.28 -9.82
C PRO A 41 2.68 -5.19 -8.79
N PRO A 42 3.44 -5.88 -7.93
CA PRO A 42 2.84 -6.70 -6.90
C PRO A 42 1.83 -5.84 -6.13
N PRO A 43 0.67 -6.40 -5.73
CA PRO A 43 -0.27 -5.65 -4.93
C PRO A 43 0.48 -5.04 -3.75
N PRO A 44 0.19 -3.78 -3.37
CA PRO A 44 0.81 -3.20 -2.20
C PRO A 44 0.62 -4.19 -1.04
N PRO A 45 1.64 -4.36 -0.18
CA PRO A 45 1.46 -5.18 1.01
C PRO A 45 0.17 -4.73 1.69
N ALA A 46 -0.71 -5.69 2.01
CA ALA A 46 -1.95 -5.37 2.71
C ALA A 46 -1.59 -4.45 3.88
N PRO A 47 -2.33 -3.34 4.10
CA PRO A 47 -2.07 -2.50 5.26
C PRO A 47 -2.04 -3.41 6.48
N PRO A 48 -1.12 -3.21 7.45
CA PRO A 48 -1.22 -3.92 8.71
C PRO A 48 -2.67 -3.77 9.17
N ALA A 49 -3.34 -4.89 9.48
CA ALA A 49 -4.72 -4.89 9.93
C ALA A 49 -4.85 -3.73 10.92
N SER A 50 -5.67 -2.74 10.58
CA SER A 50 -5.66 -1.43 11.22
C SER A 50 -5.62 -1.67 12.72
N ILE A 51 -4.48 -1.38 13.35
CA ILE A 51 -4.41 -1.31 14.81
C ILE A 51 -5.08 0.03 15.11
N GLY A 52 -6.40 0.05 14.93
CA GLY A 52 -7.23 1.10 15.47
C GLY A 52 -6.94 1.19 16.96
N PRO A 53 -7.20 2.33 17.59
CA PRO A 53 -7.11 2.41 19.04
C PRO A 53 -7.90 1.27 19.68
N VAL A 54 -7.21 0.39 20.39
CA VAL A 54 -7.85 -0.68 21.15
C VAL A 54 -8.30 -0.07 22.46
N TYR A 55 -9.59 -0.05 22.75
CA TYR A 55 -10.11 0.41 24.03
C TYR A 55 -10.10 -0.76 25.02
N MET A 56 -9.50 -0.60 26.20
CA MET A 56 -9.41 -1.61 27.26
C MET A 56 -10.12 -1.14 28.54
N SER A 57 -10.98 -1.99 29.10
CA SER A 57 -11.55 -1.81 30.44
C SER A 57 -10.58 -2.26 31.54
N ALA A 58 -10.75 -1.77 32.78
CA ALA A 58 -9.96 -2.22 33.94
C ALA A 58 -10.10 -3.73 34.23
N ASP A 59 -11.18 -4.35 33.76
CA ASP A 59 -11.44 -5.80 33.86
C ASP A 59 -10.75 -6.62 32.73
N GLY A 60 -10.01 -5.96 31.83
CA GLY A 60 -9.30 -6.59 30.71
C GLY A 60 -10.14 -6.85 29.46
N GLN A 61 -11.35 -6.27 29.38
CA GLN A 61 -12.18 -6.33 28.18
C GLN A 61 -11.67 -5.37 27.09
N HIS A 62 -11.67 -5.80 25.82
CA HIS A 62 -11.16 -5.01 24.69
C HIS A 62 -12.23 -4.69 23.66
N TRP A 63 -12.08 -3.55 22.98
CA TRP A 63 -12.87 -3.16 21.82
C TRP A 63 -11.98 -2.43 20.81
N ASP A 64 -11.95 -2.89 19.56
CA ASP A 64 -11.11 -2.35 18.49
C ASP A 64 -11.68 -1.09 17.81
N GLY A 65 -12.82 -0.59 18.31
CA GLY A 65 -13.52 0.57 17.73
C GLY A 65 -14.40 0.22 16.53
N SER A 66 -14.50 -1.06 16.16
CA SER A 66 -15.40 -1.55 15.11
C SER A 66 -16.67 -2.19 15.68
N GLY A 67 -17.78 -2.01 14.98
CA GLY A 67 -19.07 -2.56 15.37
C GLY A 67 -19.76 -1.77 16.49
N ASP A 68 -20.69 -2.43 17.17
CA ASP A 68 -21.49 -1.84 18.25
C ASP A 68 -20.67 -1.64 19.54
N MET A 69 -20.97 -0.57 20.27
CA MET A 69 -20.26 -0.25 21.50
C MET A 69 -20.60 -1.27 22.60
N PRO A 70 -19.62 -1.94 23.20
CA PRO A 70 -19.91 -2.95 24.21
C PRO A 70 -20.50 -2.33 25.48
N ASP A 71 -21.35 -3.09 26.18
CA ASP A 71 -22.11 -2.62 27.34
C ASP A 71 -21.22 -2.03 28.46
N TRP A 72 -20.01 -2.54 28.68
CA TRP A 72 -19.06 -1.99 29.64
C TRP A 72 -18.62 -0.56 29.29
N LEU A 73 -18.38 -0.28 28.01
CA LEU A 73 -17.94 1.02 27.53
C LEU A 73 -19.12 2.00 27.49
N GLN A 74 -20.28 1.51 27.05
CA GLN A 74 -21.52 2.28 27.08
C GLN A 74 -21.90 2.72 28.50
N ARG A 75 -21.79 1.84 29.50
CA ARG A 75 -22.06 2.20 30.90
C ARG A 75 -21.10 3.26 31.42
N ALA A 76 -19.81 3.14 31.12
CA ALA A 76 -18.81 4.12 31.54
C ALA A 76 -19.07 5.52 30.93
N VAL A 77 -19.39 5.56 29.63
CA VAL A 77 -19.72 6.81 28.93
C VAL A 77 -21.02 7.43 29.47
N ASN A 78 -22.05 6.62 29.71
CA ASN A 78 -23.29 7.10 30.34
C ASN A 78 -23.08 7.60 31.78
N ALA A 79 -22.07 7.08 32.49
CA ALA A 79 -21.64 7.59 33.79
C ALA A 79 -20.79 8.88 33.70
N GLY A 80 -20.57 9.41 32.49
CA GLY A 80 -19.83 10.66 32.25
C GLY A 80 -18.33 10.48 32.05
N GLN A 81 -17.82 9.26 31.88
CA GLN A 81 -16.41 9.03 31.55
C GLN A 81 -16.17 9.23 30.04
N SER A 82 -15.08 9.89 29.69
CA SER A 82 -14.66 10.00 28.28
C SER A 82 -14.13 8.66 27.76
N ILE A 83 -14.61 8.23 26.59
CA ILE A 83 -14.15 7.03 25.88
C ILE A 83 -12.62 6.99 25.68
N GLU A 84 -12.00 8.16 25.54
CA GLU A 84 -10.54 8.32 25.44
C GLU A 84 -9.77 7.72 26.63
N HIS A 85 -10.36 7.66 27.84
CA HIS A 85 -9.71 7.04 29.01
C HIS A 85 -9.46 5.54 28.84
N PHE A 86 -10.25 4.89 28.00
CA PHE A 86 -10.13 3.46 27.74
C PHE A 86 -9.18 3.18 26.59
N ARG A 87 -8.76 4.20 25.83
CA ARG A 87 -7.91 4.04 24.65
C ARG A 87 -6.51 3.54 25.05
N VAL A 88 -6.13 2.38 24.52
CA VAL A 88 -4.78 1.81 24.61
C VAL A 88 -4.07 2.10 23.28
N GLY A 89 -2.95 2.81 23.38
CA GLY A 89 -2.11 3.24 22.27
C GLY A 89 -0.70 3.55 22.77
#